data_AF-A0A3D8MV00-F1
#
_entry.id   AF-A0A3D8MV00-F1
#
_cell.length_a   1.000
_cell.length_b   1.000
_cell.length_c   1.000
_cell.angle_alpha   90.00
_cell.angle_beta   90.00
_cell.angle_gamma   90.00
#
_symmetry.space_group_name_H-M   'P 1'
#
loop_
_entity.id
_entity.type
_entity.pdbx_description
1 polymer ?
#
loop_
_entity_poly.entity_id
_entity_poly.type
_entity_poly.pdbx_seq_one_letter_code
_entity_poly.pdbx_strand_id
1 'polypeptide(L)'
;MRQPRRSHSARAADDQGQASPRSHLCDIAPKSRQHFLFPTSPASFRAVGPRPKPSVATNIPQRPPMMRSSLAPLLALLLLTSALLVGCGSDSTASTTPTCSADELLDQQANACVPRNGGDESDAGDDNDTDIAPDVDLEPDADDEPDTPGPECDADNDGVLSYACGGADCNDNDPFTYPGAIEICDGKDNTCNGLIDEGVSCSFFAHTSDGLYSINPFEGTADRESDLVDWDGNLVRLLDIDTHPNGVLFGVTRNDLYAFYDAENVWIRVAWMGGADIGEPNGLAIDGFGTAYVTAENSFLKFDLAEVEALLNEYGFDEMAFDDLVLSPEEIIVTGDDTYISSGDCVVNKQNTFYMTSKHDREQDHLVEIDRSTGDAINRGPTGFDRIYGLTAGWSKLFGITSSGELLEINAADGSAELIHDFGDSKRWYGSASTPQR
;
A
#
# COMPACT_ATOMS: atom_id res chain seq x y z
N MET A 1 -42.24 33.40 -48.99
CA MET A 1 -41.27 34.12 -49.87
C MET A 1 -39.94 34.16 -49.12
N ARG A 2 -38.74 33.93 -49.67
CA ARG A 2 -38.28 33.43 -50.99
C ARG A 2 -37.20 32.36 -50.76
N GLN A 3 -37.09 31.37 -51.65
CA GLN A 3 -35.88 30.54 -51.86
C GLN A 3 -35.01 31.18 -52.98
N PRO A 4 -33.75 30.74 -53.29
CA PRO A 4 -33.33 29.35 -53.54
C PRO A 4 -31.86 29.03 -53.08
N ARG A 5 -31.10 27.98 -53.47
CA ARG A 5 -31.23 26.93 -54.52
C ARG A 5 -30.32 25.69 -54.22
N ARG A 6 -30.86 24.47 -54.43
CA ARG A 6 -30.32 23.18 -54.98
C ARG A 6 -28.79 22.87 -54.94
N SER A 7 -28.32 21.61 -54.89
CA SER A 7 -28.73 20.40 -55.66
C SER A 7 -28.09 19.11 -55.08
N HIS A 8 -28.47 17.85 -55.36
CA HIS A 8 -29.67 17.26 -56.02
C HIS A 8 -30.05 15.89 -55.35
N SER A 9 -30.30 14.78 -56.07
CA SER A 9 -30.65 13.44 -55.50
C SER A 9 -30.61 12.30 -56.56
N ALA A 10 -30.86 11.05 -56.11
CA ALA A 10 -31.04 9.76 -56.83
C ALA A 10 -29.76 8.96 -57.18
N ARG A 11 -29.76 7.59 -57.22
CA ARG A 11 -30.86 6.59 -57.11
C ARG A 11 -30.35 5.23 -56.53
N ALA A 12 -31.24 4.29 -56.23
CA ALA A 12 -30.95 2.94 -55.70
C ALA A 12 -31.68 1.81 -56.49
N ALA A 13 -31.49 0.54 -56.06
CA ALA A 13 -31.96 -0.74 -56.67
C ALA A 13 -31.15 -1.16 -57.94
N ASP A 14 -30.90 -2.42 -58.33
CA ASP A 14 -31.32 -3.83 -58.02
C ASP A 14 -30.13 -4.78 -58.41
N ASP A 15 -29.99 -6.11 -58.15
CA ASP A 15 -30.51 -7.15 -57.22
C ASP A 15 -29.73 -8.51 -57.48
N GLN A 16 -29.86 -9.56 -56.63
CA GLN A 16 -29.33 -10.96 -56.74
C GLN A 16 -27.78 -11.16 -56.61
N GLY A 17 -27.19 -12.34 -56.28
CA GLY A 17 -27.73 -13.62 -55.77
C GLY A 17 -26.76 -14.85 -55.86
N GLN A 18 -26.68 -15.68 -54.79
CA GLN A 18 -26.26 -17.11 -54.72
C GLN A 18 -24.81 -17.63 -55.05
N ALA A 19 -24.03 -17.90 -53.98
CA ALA A 19 -23.51 -19.21 -53.50
C ALA A 19 -22.64 -20.23 -54.34
N SER A 20 -21.42 -20.52 -53.81
CA SER A 20 -20.74 -21.85 -53.66
C SER A 20 -20.23 -22.65 -54.91
N PRO A 21 -19.50 -23.80 -54.79
CA PRO A 21 -18.61 -24.33 -53.71
C PRO A 21 -17.27 -25.03 -54.18
N ARG A 22 -16.41 -25.48 -53.22
CA ARG A 22 -15.44 -26.65 -53.28
C ARG A 22 -14.22 -26.58 -54.26
N SER A 23 -13.11 -27.36 -54.17
CA SER A 23 -12.41 -28.14 -53.09
C SER A 23 -11.10 -28.83 -53.62
N HIS A 24 -10.17 -29.26 -52.74
CA HIS A 24 -9.00 -30.19 -52.96
C HIS A 24 -7.74 -29.64 -53.70
N LEU A 25 -6.52 -30.23 -53.59
CA LEU A 25 -5.72 -30.79 -52.46
C LEU A 25 -4.24 -31.08 -52.92
N CYS A 26 -3.27 -31.09 -51.98
CA CYS A 26 -1.92 -31.74 -52.01
C CYS A 26 -0.80 -31.38 -53.05
N ASP A 27 0.33 -30.88 -52.51
CA ASP A 27 1.72 -31.38 -52.58
C ASP A 27 2.48 -31.69 -53.89
N ILE A 28 3.73 -31.19 -53.98
CA ILE A 28 5.01 -31.98 -54.01
C ILE A 28 6.24 -31.03 -54.16
N ALA A 29 7.40 -31.43 -53.61
CA ALA A 29 8.63 -30.62 -53.53
C ALA A 29 9.73 -30.98 -54.59
N PRO A 30 11.05 -30.73 -54.43
CA PRO A 30 11.84 -30.03 -55.46
C PRO A 30 12.81 -30.91 -56.30
N LYS A 31 13.48 -30.31 -57.30
CA LYS A 31 14.49 -30.94 -58.19
C LYS A 31 15.83 -30.17 -58.24
N SER A 32 16.87 -30.80 -58.80
CA SER A 32 18.27 -30.49 -58.48
C SER A 32 19.29 -30.63 -59.63
N ARG A 33 20.43 -29.93 -59.46
CA ARG A 33 21.80 -30.12 -60.03
C ARG A 33 22.03 -30.19 -61.56
N GLN A 34 23.11 -29.52 -62.01
CA GLN A 34 24.31 -30.03 -62.75
C GLN A 34 24.99 -28.88 -63.54
N HIS A 35 26.27 -28.88 -63.93
CA HIS A 35 27.53 -29.37 -63.30
C HIS A 35 28.75 -28.72 -64.04
N PHE A 36 29.97 -29.30 -63.93
CA PHE A 36 31.28 -28.77 -64.41
C PHE A 36 31.86 -27.65 -63.50
N LEU A 37 33.16 -27.30 -63.47
CA LEU A 37 34.40 -27.91 -64.02
C LEU A 37 35.63 -27.57 -63.12
N PHE A 38 36.85 -27.84 -63.59
CA PHE A 38 38.17 -27.64 -62.92
C PHE A 38 39.24 -27.26 -63.99
N PRO A 39 40.38 -26.57 -63.65
CA PRO A 39 41.57 -27.27 -63.14
C PRO A 39 42.58 -26.53 -62.21
N THR A 40 43.28 -27.33 -61.40
CA THR A 40 44.70 -27.20 -60.91
C THR A 40 45.24 -25.95 -60.18
N SER A 41 45.41 -26.10 -58.84
CA SER A 41 46.68 -26.08 -58.04
C SER A 41 47.94 -25.30 -58.47
N PRO A 42 48.86 -24.97 -57.54
CA PRO A 42 48.67 -24.60 -56.12
C PRO A 42 49.54 -23.39 -55.66
N ALA A 43 49.20 -22.74 -54.54
CA ALA A 43 50.07 -21.77 -53.86
C ALA A 43 50.09 -21.99 -52.35
N SER A 44 51.29 -22.05 -51.74
CA SER A 44 51.46 -22.23 -50.29
C SER A 44 51.52 -20.88 -49.59
N PHE A 45 50.71 -20.71 -48.54
CA PHE A 45 50.83 -19.58 -47.60
C PHE A 45 50.84 -20.09 -46.16
N ARG A 46 51.75 -19.52 -45.35
CA ARG A 46 51.90 -19.86 -43.93
C ARG A 46 50.67 -19.44 -43.14
N ALA A 47 50.18 -20.34 -42.28
CA ALA A 47 49.34 -19.93 -41.16
C ALA A 47 50.15 -19.01 -40.22
N VAL A 48 49.57 -17.86 -39.86
CA VAL A 48 50.09 -16.95 -38.84
C VAL A 48 49.18 -17.08 -37.63
N GLY A 49 49.72 -17.52 -36.49
CA GLY A 49 48.95 -17.64 -35.26
C GLY A 49 48.51 -16.26 -34.71
N PRO A 50 47.48 -16.22 -33.84
CA PRO A 50 47.01 -14.98 -33.24
C PRO A 50 48.13 -14.34 -32.39
N ARG A 51 48.27 -13.02 -32.48
CA ARG A 51 49.19 -12.26 -31.62
C ARG A 51 48.56 -12.07 -30.23
N PRO A 52 49.33 -12.14 -29.14
CA PRO A 52 48.84 -11.73 -27.83
C PRO A 52 48.51 -10.23 -27.82
N LYS A 53 47.44 -9.84 -27.12
CA LYS A 53 47.16 -8.43 -26.79
C LYS A 53 48.17 -7.95 -25.72
N PRO A 54 48.55 -6.65 -25.71
CA PRO A 54 49.38 -6.10 -24.65
C PRO A 54 48.62 -6.09 -23.32
N SER A 55 49.25 -6.58 -22.25
CA SER A 55 48.72 -6.53 -20.88
C SER A 55 48.90 -5.14 -20.29
N VAL A 56 47.79 -4.43 -20.04
CA VAL A 56 47.80 -3.20 -19.24
C VAL A 56 47.92 -3.60 -17.77
N ALA A 57 48.95 -3.11 -17.08
CA ALA A 57 49.13 -3.36 -15.65
C ALA A 57 48.29 -2.38 -14.81
N THR A 58 47.10 -2.80 -14.41
CA THR A 58 46.30 -2.10 -13.39
C THR A 58 46.86 -2.42 -12.00
N ASN A 59 47.34 -1.40 -11.28
CA ASN A 59 47.71 -1.54 -9.88
C ASN A 59 46.47 -1.81 -9.04
N ILE A 60 46.31 -3.04 -8.56
CA ILE A 60 45.29 -3.40 -7.56
C ILE A 60 45.86 -3.02 -6.18
N PRO A 61 45.23 -2.10 -5.42
CA PRO A 61 45.60 -1.89 -4.03
C PRO A 61 45.18 -3.12 -3.21
N GLN A 62 46.16 -3.82 -2.63
CA GLN A 62 45.87 -4.96 -1.75
C GLN A 62 45.22 -4.46 -0.45
N ARG A 63 44.02 -4.96 -0.12
CA ARG A 63 43.40 -4.73 1.21
C ARG A 63 44.36 -5.24 2.30
N PRO A 64 44.61 -4.48 3.38
CA PRO A 64 45.34 -5.01 4.53
C PRO A 64 44.50 -6.10 5.24
N PRO A 65 45.11 -7.12 5.85
CA PRO A 65 44.37 -8.14 6.58
C PRO A 65 43.76 -7.54 7.86
N MET A 66 42.44 -7.67 8.02
CA MET A 66 41.76 -7.28 9.25
C MET A 66 42.25 -8.12 10.44
N MET A 67 42.56 -7.46 11.56
CA MET A 67 42.84 -8.14 12.82
C MET A 67 41.55 -8.76 13.37
N ARG A 68 41.55 -10.09 13.57
CA ARG A 68 40.49 -10.77 14.32
C ARG A 68 40.54 -10.35 15.80
N SER A 69 39.60 -9.53 16.23
CA SER A 69 39.38 -9.24 17.65
C SER A 69 38.82 -10.48 18.35
N SER A 70 39.66 -11.17 19.11
CA SER A 70 39.29 -12.40 19.84
C SER A 70 38.92 -12.06 21.28
N LEU A 71 37.64 -11.78 21.55
CA LEU A 71 37.09 -11.69 22.91
C LEU A 71 36.25 -12.92 23.23
N ALA A 72 36.80 -13.81 24.05
CA ALA A 72 36.07 -14.95 24.62
C ALA A 72 35.45 -14.55 25.97
N PRO A 73 34.18 -14.90 26.26
CA PRO A 73 33.56 -14.63 27.56
C PRO A 73 34.16 -15.54 28.64
N LEU A 74 34.55 -14.96 29.78
CA LEU A 74 35.10 -15.71 30.91
C LEU A 74 33.97 -16.14 31.86
N LEU A 75 33.71 -17.44 31.97
CA LEU A 75 32.67 -17.99 32.86
C LEU A 75 33.18 -18.07 34.31
N ALA A 76 32.60 -17.29 35.23
CA ALA A 76 33.00 -17.27 36.65
C ALA A 76 31.84 -17.05 37.64
N LEU A 77 31.04 -18.11 37.81
CA LEU A 77 30.44 -18.59 39.08
C LEU A 77 30.17 -17.57 40.21
N LEU A 78 28.89 -17.38 40.54
CA LEU A 78 28.46 -17.15 41.94
C LEU A 78 27.32 -18.12 42.30
N LEU A 79 27.24 -18.50 43.58
CA LEU A 79 26.34 -19.57 44.07
C LEU A 79 25.16 -19.03 44.91
N LEU A 80 24.14 -19.89 45.02
CA LEU A 80 22.85 -19.65 45.68
C LEU A 80 22.98 -19.12 47.12
N THR A 81 22.01 -18.29 47.52
CA THR A 81 21.28 -18.56 48.78
C THR A 81 19.76 -18.48 48.55
N SER A 82 19.05 -19.43 49.14
CA SER A 82 17.59 -19.64 49.11
C SER A 82 16.94 -19.02 50.36
N ALA A 83 15.61 -18.93 50.58
CA ALA A 83 14.39 -19.32 49.85
C ALA A 83 13.17 -18.62 50.51
N LEU A 84 11.96 -19.04 50.12
CA LEU A 84 10.67 -18.91 50.82
C LEU A 84 9.94 -17.56 50.74
N LEU A 85 8.89 -17.54 49.92
CA LEU A 85 7.54 -17.59 50.47
C LEU A 85 6.61 -18.38 49.53
N VAL A 86 5.58 -19.01 50.10
CA VAL A 86 4.57 -19.77 49.37
C VAL A 86 3.31 -18.92 49.28
N GLY A 87 2.82 -18.68 48.07
CA GLY A 87 1.52 -18.08 47.80
C GLY A 87 0.80 -18.91 46.73
N CYS A 88 -0.34 -19.51 47.09
CA CYS A 88 -1.20 -20.19 46.14
C CYS A 88 -2.37 -19.24 45.81
N GLY A 89 -2.62 -19.03 44.52
CA GLY A 89 -3.67 -18.14 44.04
C GLY A 89 -3.84 -18.33 42.54
N SER A 90 -4.82 -19.14 42.15
CA SER A 90 -5.40 -19.07 40.82
C SER A 90 -6.38 -17.90 40.78
N ASP A 91 -6.31 -17.07 39.76
CA ASP A 91 -7.51 -16.50 39.15
C ASP A 91 -7.24 -16.07 37.71
N SER A 92 -8.26 -16.17 36.86
CA SER A 92 -8.20 -15.81 35.45
C SER A 92 -8.71 -14.39 35.24
N THR A 93 -7.85 -13.39 35.41
CA THR A 93 -8.19 -12.01 35.05
C THR A 93 -8.00 -11.78 33.55
N ALA A 94 -8.93 -12.30 32.76
CA ALA A 94 -9.21 -11.70 31.45
C ALA A 94 -9.67 -10.26 31.72
N SER A 95 -9.04 -9.27 31.08
CA SER A 95 -9.46 -7.87 31.21
C SER A 95 -10.73 -7.63 30.39
N THR A 96 -11.87 -8.08 30.90
CA THR A 96 -13.18 -7.81 30.31
C THR A 96 -13.57 -6.37 30.63
N THR A 97 -13.41 -5.48 29.66
CA THR A 97 -14.07 -4.16 29.68
C THR A 97 -15.58 -4.37 29.82
N PRO A 98 -16.24 -3.73 30.80
CA PRO A 98 -17.67 -3.94 31.01
C PRO A 98 -18.47 -3.28 29.88
N THR A 99 -19.35 -4.05 29.25
CA THR A 99 -20.32 -3.54 28.28
C THR A 99 -21.47 -2.84 29.01
N CYS A 100 -21.45 -1.51 29.05
CA CYS A 100 -22.47 -0.69 29.69
C CYS A 100 -23.83 -0.76 28.97
N SER A 101 -24.91 -0.42 29.68
CA SER A 101 -26.24 -0.32 29.08
C SER A 101 -26.40 0.96 28.22
N ALA A 102 -27.51 1.06 27.49
CA ALA A 102 -27.77 2.18 26.58
C ALA A 102 -27.88 3.54 27.29
N ASP A 103 -28.17 3.54 28.60
CA ASP A 103 -28.37 4.73 29.43
C ASP A 103 -27.13 5.07 30.29
N GLU A 104 -25.99 4.43 29.99
CA GLU A 104 -24.70 4.57 30.68
C GLU A 104 -23.56 4.91 29.70
N LEU A 105 -22.40 5.29 30.25
CA LEU A 105 -21.12 5.44 29.54
C LEU A 105 -20.01 4.71 30.31
N LEU A 106 -18.98 4.23 29.60
CA LEU A 106 -17.81 3.59 30.19
C LEU A 106 -16.75 4.64 30.55
N ASP A 107 -16.57 4.90 31.84
CA ASP A 107 -15.38 5.59 32.34
C ASP A 107 -14.17 4.65 32.15
N GLN A 108 -13.24 5.06 31.27
CA GLN A 108 -12.04 4.28 30.95
C GLN A 108 -10.94 4.40 32.01
N GLN A 109 -10.98 5.41 32.88
CA GLN A 109 -10.02 5.56 33.99
C GLN A 109 -10.47 4.77 35.24
N ALA A 110 -11.79 4.72 35.51
CA ALA A 110 -12.36 3.87 36.56
C ALA A 110 -12.63 2.42 36.10
N ASN A 111 -12.67 2.17 34.78
CA ASN A 111 -13.13 0.93 34.15
C ASN A 111 -14.53 0.49 34.67
N ALA A 112 -15.46 1.45 34.71
CA ALA A 112 -16.79 1.30 35.29
C ALA A 112 -17.85 2.04 34.46
N CYS A 113 -19.08 1.54 34.50
CA CYS A 113 -20.22 2.21 33.88
C CYS A 113 -20.79 3.30 34.78
N VAL A 114 -21.06 4.48 34.22
CA VAL A 114 -21.69 5.61 34.91
C VAL A 114 -23.00 6.00 34.22
N PRO A 115 -24.08 6.33 34.96
CA PRO A 115 -25.35 6.77 34.37
C PRO A 115 -25.22 8.09 33.59
N ARG A 116 -25.97 8.23 32.49
CA ARG A 116 -25.96 9.45 31.66
C ARG A 116 -26.68 10.66 32.25
N ASN A 117 -27.54 10.45 33.26
CA ASN A 117 -28.30 11.51 33.91
C ASN A 117 -27.81 11.69 35.36
N GLY A 118 -27.46 12.90 35.74
CA GLY A 118 -27.27 13.28 37.15
C GLY A 118 -28.61 13.54 37.85
N GLY A 119 -28.65 13.31 39.16
CA GLY A 119 -29.61 13.89 40.11
C GLY A 119 -31.12 13.71 39.84
N ASP A 120 -31.73 12.70 40.47
CA ASP A 120 -33.14 12.81 40.87
C ASP A 120 -33.26 13.86 42.00
N GLU A 121 -33.48 15.13 41.66
CA GLU A 121 -33.85 16.17 42.62
C GLU A 121 -35.32 16.01 43.03
N SER A 122 -35.53 15.32 44.16
CA SER A 122 -36.86 14.93 44.64
C SER A 122 -37.38 15.84 45.76
N ASP A 123 -37.63 17.12 45.49
CA ASP A 123 -38.42 17.95 46.41
C ASP A 123 -39.47 18.83 45.71
N ALA A 124 -40.69 18.31 45.68
CA ALA A 124 -41.91 19.05 45.34
C ALA A 124 -42.72 19.28 46.64
N GLY A 125 -42.10 19.97 47.60
CA GLY A 125 -42.69 20.34 48.88
C GLY A 125 -43.82 21.37 48.76
N ASP A 126 -44.87 21.18 49.56
CA ASP A 126 -46.06 22.06 49.64
C ASP A 126 -45.96 22.97 50.89
N ASP A 127 -45.69 24.26 50.69
CA ASP A 127 -45.75 25.29 51.73
C ASP A 127 -46.60 26.52 51.35
N ASN A 128 -47.86 26.26 50.99
CA ASN A 128 -48.87 27.31 50.80
C ASN A 128 -49.22 28.06 52.10
N ASP A 129 -48.41 29.07 52.47
CA ASP A 129 -48.69 30.06 53.52
C ASP A 129 -48.83 31.49 52.97
N THR A 130 -49.48 32.37 53.74
CA THR A 130 -49.85 33.74 53.35
C THR A 130 -49.44 34.76 54.39
N ASP A 131 -49.07 35.96 53.92
CA ASP A 131 -48.68 37.16 54.68
C ASP A 131 -47.25 37.17 55.27
N ILE A 132 -46.29 37.70 54.49
CA ILE A 132 -45.30 38.69 54.96
C ILE A 132 -44.78 39.52 53.77
N ALA A 133 -44.13 40.66 54.05
CA ALA A 133 -43.69 41.64 53.05
C ALA A 133 -42.54 41.11 52.16
N PRO A 134 -42.31 41.69 50.96
CA PRO A 134 -41.15 41.36 50.16
C PRO A 134 -39.87 41.86 50.86
N ASP A 135 -39.12 40.94 51.45
CA ASP A 135 -37.70 41.17 51.66
C ASP A 135 -37.03 41.26 50.28
N VAL A 136 -36.29 42.35 50.07
CA VAL A 136 -35.52 42.57 48.84
C VAL A 136 -34.19 41.89 49.07
N ASP A 137 -34.09 40.63 48.65
CA ASP A 137 -32.81 39.93 48.73
C ASP A 137 -31.78 40.62 47.82
N LEU A 138 -30.55 40.68 48.33
CA LEU A 138 -29.40 41.35 47.73
C LEU A 138 -28.12 40.52 47.86
N GLU A 139 -28.25 39.24 48.25
CA GLU A 139 -27.28 38.23 47.86
C GLU A 139 -27.31 38.16 46.31
N PRO A 140 -26.18 38.34 45.60
CA PRO A 140 -26.10 37.99 44.19
C PRO A 140 -26.12 36.46 44.07
N ASP A 141 -26.88 35.94 43.11
CA ASP A 141 -26.94 34.51 42.81
C ASP A 141 -25.51 33.96 42.65
N ALA A 142 -25.15 33.00 43.52
CA ALA A 142 -23.77 32.50 43.67
C ALA A 142 -23.49 31.27 42.80
N ASP A 143 -24.48 30.88 42.02
CA ASP A 143 -24.50 29.93 40.92
C ASP A 143 -23.89 30.54 39.63
N ASP A 144 -22.75 31.22 39.79
CA ASP A 144 -21.67 31.33 38.79
C ASP A 144 -21.04 29.93 38.55
N GLU A 145 -21.86 28.93 38.21
CA GLU A 145 -21.40 27.87 37.33
C GLU A 145 -20.98 28.58 36.03
N PRO A 146 -19.74 28.39 35.55
CA PRO A 146 -19.26 29.15 34.40
C PRO A 146 -20.18 28.86 33.21
N ASP A 147 -20.70 29.92 32.58
CA ASP A 147 -21.49 29.86 31.33
C ASP A 147 -20.78 28.94 30.34
N THR A 148 -21.15 27.65 30.33
CA THR A 148 -20.75 26.70 29.29
C THR A 148 -21.47 27.18 28.06
N PRO A 149 -20.77 27.74 27.06
CA PRO A 149 -21.44 28.38 25.94
C PRO A 149 -22.37 27.34 25.31
N GLY A 150 -23.64 27.72 25.11
CA GLY A 150 -24.65 26.76 24.72
C GLY A 150 -24.27 26.02 23.43
N PRO A 151 -24.91 24.87 23.12
CA PRO A 151 -24.56 24.00 21.99
C PRO A 151 -24.79 24.61 20.58
N GLU A 152 -24.82 25.94 20.49
CA GLU A 152 -24.69 26.76 19.28
C GLU A 152 -23.26 27.37 19.12
N CYS A 153 -22.33 27.08 20.04
CA CYS A 153 -20.95 27.64 20.09
C CYS A 153 -19.81 26.62 20.15
N ASP A 154 -20.16 25.35 20.37
CA ASP A 154 -19.32 24.15 20.41
C ASP A 154 -20.28 23.01 20.02
N ALA A 155 -20.41 22.78 18.71
CA ALA A 155 -21.48 21.95 18.15
C ALA A 155 -21.06 20.50 17.88
N ASP A 156 -19.76 20.20 17.86
CA ASP A 156 -19.22 18.83 17.82
C ASP A 156 -18.75 18.30 19.19
N ASN A 157 -18.60 19.18 20.20
CA ASN A 157 -18.31 18.88 21.60
C ASN A 157 -16.85 18.42 21.84
N ASP A 158 -15.88 18.97 21.11
CA ASP A 158 -14.45 18.80 21.42
C ASP A 158 -13.97 19.66 22.61
N GLY A 159 -14.73 20.69 22.99
CA GLY A 159 -14.44 21.60 24.10
C GLY A 159 -13.75 22.92 23.71
N VAL A 160 -13.59 23.21 22.42
CA VAL A 160 -13.06 24.46 21.89
C VAL A 160 -14.16 25.26 21.19
N LEU A 161 -14.37 26.49 21.65
CA LEU A 161 -15.39 27.36 21.06
C LEU A 161 -15.02 27.79 19.64
N SER A 162 -16.02 27.83 18.76
CA SER A 162 -15.81 28.23 17.36
C SER A 162 -15.54 29.72 17.16
N TYR A 163 -14.96 30.08 16.01
CA TYR A 163 -14.75 31.47 15.62
C TYR A 163 -16.03 32.33 15.68
N ALA A 164 -17.22 31.73 15.50
CA ALA A 164 -18.49 32.45 15.56
C ALA A 164 -18.80 32.98 16.97
N CYS A 165 -18.44 32.23 18.01
CA CYS A 165 -18.56 32.64 19.41
C CYS A 165 -17.27 33.27 19.97
N GLY A 166 -16.29 33.57 19.10
CA GLY A 166 -15.06 34.28 19.46
C GLY A 166 -13.97 33.40 20.08
N GLY A 167 -14.08 32.09 19.95
CA GLY A 167 -13.02 31.15 20.30
C GLY A 167 -11.99 31.00 19.19
N ALA A 168 -11.49 29.77 19.01
CA ALA A 168 -10.33 29.48 18.16
C ALA A 168 -10.47 28.22 17.30
N ASP A 169 -11.53 27.43 17.46
CA ASP A 169 -11.91 26.38 16.51
C ASP A 169 -12.21 26.98 15.12
N CYS A 170 -11.83 26.25 14.08
CA CYS A 170 -12.02 26.59 12.67
C CYS A 170 -13.07 25.75 11.94
N ASN A 171 -13.56 24.66 12.53
CA ASN A 171 -14.53 23.72 11.95
C ASN A 171 -15.37 22.97 13.03
N ASP A 172 -16.16 23.72 13.82
CA ASP A 172 -17.33 23.45 14.71
C ASP A 172 -18.33 22.31 14.34
N ASN A 173 -17.90 21.31 13.57
CA ASN A 173 -18.65 20.19 13.01
C ASN A 173 -17.76 18.93 12.82
N ASP A 174 -16.48 18.96 13.24
CA ASP A 174 -15.48 17.89 13.07
C ASP A 174 -14.54 17.89 14.30
N PRO A 175 -14.82 17.06 15.34
CA PRO A 175 -14.16 17.09 16.65
C PRO A 175 -12.72 16.52 16.64
N PHE A 176 -12.07 16.61 15.47
CA PHE A 176 -10.67 16.34 15.20
C PHE A 176 -10.00 17.54 14.50
N THR A 177 -10.66 18.71 14.47
CA THR A 177 -10.22 19.93 13.75
C THR A 177 -10.24 21.16 14.67
N TYR A 178 -9.33 21.22 15.63
CA TYR A 178 -9.26 22.27 16.66
C TYR A 178 -7.83 22.61 17.10
N PRO A 179 -7.57 23.81 17.66
CA PRO A 179 -6.29 24.21 18.26
C PRO A 179 -5.65 23.19 19.21
N GLY A 180 -4.70 22.42 18.69
CA GLY A 180 -3.99 21.37 19.44
C GLY A 180 -4.56 19.96 19.29
N ALA A 181 -5.35 19.69 18.25
CA ALA A 181 -5.67 18.35 17.77
C ALA A 181 -4.40 17.58 17.31
N ILE A 182 -4.60 16.38 16.76
CA ILE A 182 -3.53 15.58 16.16
C ILE A 182 -3.66 15.69 14.65
N GLU A 183 -2.66 16.27 13.99
CA GLU A 183 -2.53 16.23 12.53
C GLU A 183 -2.52 14.79 12.02
N ILE A 184 -3.34 14.54 10.99
CA ILE A 184 -3.37 13.30 10.22
C ILE A 184 -3.36 13.66 8.74
N CYS A 185 -2.77 12.81 7.91
CA CYS A 185 -2.72 13.04 6.47
C CYS A 185 -4.10 12.82 5.82
N ASP A 186 -4.99 13.81 5.93
CA ASP A 186 -6.29 13.84 5.26
C ASP A 186 -6.47 15.04 4.32
N GLY A 187 -5.52 15.99 4.32
CA GLY A 187 -5.51 17.20 3.50
C GLY A 187 -6.13 18.43 4.18
N LYS A 188 -6.31 18.41 5.52
CA LYS A 188 -6.82 19.53 6.33
C LYS A 188 -5.72 20.18 7.20
N ASP A 189 -6.12 21.25 7.86
CA ASP A 189 -5.47 21.92 8.98
C ASP A 189 -6.13 21.40 10.28
N ASN A 190 -5.73 20.22 10.80
CA ASN A 190 -6.42 19.66 11.98
C ASN A 190 -6.24 20.53 13.22
N THR A 191 -5.13 21.28 13.32
CA THR A 191 -4.80 22.10 14.49
C THR A 191 -5.22 23.57 14.35
N CYS A 192 -5.96 23.94 13.30
CA CYS A 192 -6.42 25.29 12.99
C CYS A 192 -5.30 26.36 13.04
N ASN A 193 -4.08 26.00 12.65
CA ASN A 193 -2.89 26.85 12.76
C ASN A 193 -2.52 27.59 11.45
N GLY A 194 -3.12 27.22 10.33
CA GLY A 194 -2.88 27.77 8.99
C GLY A 194 -1.86 26.98 8.15
N LEU A 195 -1.54 25.75 8.57
CA LEU A 195 -0.75 24.77 7.84
C LEU A 195 -1.64 23.55 7.54
N ILE A 196 -1.19 22.63 6.69
CA ILE A 196 -1.94 21.42 6.31
C ILE A 196 -1.01 20.23 6.49
N ASP A 197 -1.53 19.16 7.10
CA ASP A 197 -0.82 17.91 7.39
C ASP A 197 0.59 18.10 8.02
N GLU A 198 0.81 19.09 8.91
CA GLU A 198 2.18 19.41 9.32
C GLU A 198 2.78 18.51 10.41
N GLY A 199 4.08 18.26 10.34
CA GLY A 199 4.80 17.44 11.33
C GLY A 199 4.55 15.92 11.19
N VAL A 200 3.57 15.51 10.39
CA VAL A 200 3.37 14.12 9.94
C VAL A 200 4.11 13.85 8.61
N SER A 201 4.15 12.58 8.20
CA SER A 201 4.88 12.12 7.00
C SER A 201 3.90 11.49 6.01
N CYS A 202 3.33 12.32 5.15
CA CYS A 202 2.26 11.94 4.24
C CYS A 202 2.73 11.31 2.93
N SER A 203 3.69 10.39 3.02
CA SER A 203 4.29 9.73 1.86
C SER A 203 4.12 8.22 1.86
N PHE A 204 3.97 7.66 0.66
CA PHE A 204 4.11 6.23 0.38
C PHE A 204 5.20 6.00 -0.68
N PHE A 205 5.70 4.77 -0.84
CA PHE A 205 6.73 4.47 -1.84
C PHE A 205 6.11 4.05 -3.18
N ALA A 206 6.69 4.51 -4.28
CA ALA A 206 6.43 3.98 -5.63
C ALA A 206 7.75 3.82 -6.40
N HIS A 207 7.78 3.01 -7.46
CA HIS A 207 9.01 2.78 -8.21
C HIS A 207 8.89 2.86 -9.73
N THR A 208 10.01 3.27 -10.35
CA THR A 208 10.26 3.10 -11.79
C THR A 208 11.09 1.83 -12.03
N SER A 209 11.50 1.59 -13.27
CA SER A 209 12.41 0.49 -13.62
C SER A 209 13.83 0.60 -13.02
N ASP A 210 14.15 1.68 -12.31
CA ASP A 210 15.50 2.13 -11.97
C ASP A 210 15.60 3.10 -10.78
N GLY A 211 14.50 3.43 -10.09
CA GLY A 211 14.52 4.26 -8.89
C GLY A 211 13.34 4.05 -7.97
N LEU A 212 13.60 4.20 -6.67
CA LEU A 212 12.60 4.28 -5.60
C LEU A 212 12.23 5.76 -5.38
N TYR A 213 10.94 6.03 -5.20
CA TYR A 213 10.41 7.38 -5.00
C TYR A 213 9.49 7.43 -3.78
N SER A 214 9.55 8.55 -3.06
CA SER A 214 8.58 8.98 -2.07
C SER A 214 7.50 9.81 -2.76
N ILE A 215 6.24 9.42 -2.62
CA ILE A 215 5.07 10.09 -3.23
C ILE A 215 4.23 10.71 -2.11
N ASN A 216 4.10 12.03 -2.09
CA ASN A 216 3.11 12.73 -1.27
C ASN A 216 1.89 13.09 -2.13
N PRO A 217 0.71 12.48 -1.93
CA PRO A 217 -0.48 12.79 -2.73
C PRO A 217 -1.12 14.13 -2.39
N PHE A 218 -0.92 14.67 -1.17
CA PHE A 218 -1.51 15.92 -0.72
C PHE A 218 -0.74 17.14 -1.23
N GLU A 219 0.60 17.07 -1.24
CA GLU A 219 1.46 18.09 -1.88
C GLU A 219 1.62 17.87 -3.40
N GLY A 220 1.37 16.66 -3.89
CA GLY A 220 1.60 16.28 -5.29
C GLY A 220 3.08 16.19 -5.65
N THR A 221 3.91 15.57 -4.79
CA THR A 221 5.35 15.38 -5.04
C THR A 221 5.69 13.94 -5.38
N ALA A 222 6.85 13.77 -6.04
CA ALA A 222 7.41 12.47 -6.42
C ALA A 222 8.94 12.55 -6.37
N ASP A 223 9.47 12.54 -5.15
CA ASP A 223 10.88 12.75 -4.84
C ASP A 223 11.64 11.42 -4.90
N ARG A 224 12.88 11.43 -5.43
CA ARG A 224 13.64 10.20 -5.68
C ARG A 224 14.59 9.90 -4.53
N GLU A 225 14.33 8.81 -3.84
CA GLU A 225 15.11 8.36 -2.67
C GLU A 225 16.36 7.59 -3.10
N SER A 226 16.21 6.54 -3.91
CA SER A 226 17.33 5.63 -4.25
C SER A 226 17.33 5.14 -5.70
N ASP A 227 18.44 4.51 -6.09
CA ASP A 227 18.48 3.56 -7.19
C ASP A 227 17.92 2.19 -6.73
N LEU A 228 17.42 1.36 -7.63
CA LEU A 228 17.01 -0.03 -7.32
C LEU A 228 18.20 -0.98 -7.50
N VAL A 229 19.21 -0.91 -6.62
CA VAL A 229 20.48 -1.65 -6.77
C VAL A 229 20.82 -2.60 -5.63
N ASP A 230 21.59 -3.65 -5.93
CA ASP A 230 22.18 -4.56 -4.95
C ASP A 230 23.53 -4.03 -4.39
N TRP A 231 24.16 -4.80 -3.49
CA TRP A 231 25.47 -4.49 -2.88
C TRP A 231 26.63 -4.30 -3.89
N ASP A 232 26.57 -4.92 -5.06
CA ASP A 232 27.57 -4.79 -6.13
C ASP A 232 27.24 -3.63 -7.10
N GLY A 233 26.09 -2.97 -6.91
CA GLY A 233 25.59 -1.88 -7.75
C GLY A 233 24.86 -2.35 -9.03
N ASN A 234 24.42 -3.61 -9.10
CA ASN A 234 23.61 -4.11 -10.21
C ASN A 234 22.14 -3.74 -10.01
N LEU A 235 21.45 -3.42 -11.11
CA LEU A 235 20.01 -3.12 -11.09
C LEU A 235 19.17 -4.35 -10.73
N VAL A 236 18.51 -4.30 -9.57
CA VAL A 236 17.47 -5.26 -9.16
C VAL A 236 16.20 -4.95 -9.95
N ARG A 237 15.71 -5.94 -10.70
CA ARG A 237 14.54 -5.80 -11.57
C ARG A 237 13.25 -6.15 -10.84
N LEU A 238 12.92 -5.34 -9.85
CA LEU A 238 11.65 -5.42 -9.15
C LEU A 238 10.50 -5.30 -10.15
N LEU A 239 9.49 -6.12 -9.92
CA LEU A 239 8.22 -6.12 -10.64
C LEU A 239 7.15 -5.36 -9.85
N ASP A 240 7.23 -5.39 -8.51
CA ASP A 240 6.44 -4.56 -7.58
C ASP A 240 7.05 -4.55 -6.14
N ILE A 241 6.53 -3.72 -5.23
CA ILE A 241 6.96 -3.43 -3.84
C ILE A 241 5.80 -3.25 -2.84
N ASP A 242 5.95 -3.69 -1.58
CA ASP A 242 5.05 -3.30 -0.47
C ASP A 242 5.78 -3.18 0.87
N THR A 243 5.28 -2.32 1.77
CA THR A 243 5.87 -2.09 3.09
C THR A 243 5.21 -2.98 4.14
N HIS A 244 6.00 -3.84 4.76
CA HIS A 244 5.58 -4.68 5.87
C HIS A 244 5.21 -3.82 7.11
N PRO A 245 4.27 -4.24 7.98
CA PRO A 245 3.87 -3.48 9.17
C PRO A 245 5.00 -3.12 10.16
N ASN A 246 6.17 -3.76 10.08
CA ASN A 246 7.37 -3.42 10.86
C ASN A 246 8.22 -2.28 10.25
N GLY A 247 7.84 -1.76 9.07
CA GLY A 247 8.54 -0.70 8.35
C GLY A 247 9.50 -1.16 7.25
N VAL A 248 9.80 -2.46 7.13
CA VAL A 248 10.67 -2.97 6.06
C VAL A 248 9.91 -2.97 4.73
N LEU A 249 10.45 -2.26 3.74
CA LEU A 249 9.98 -2.31 2.36
C LEU A 249 10.50 -3.58 1.69
N PHE A 250 9.58 -4.38 1.15
CA PHE A 250 9.88 -5.57 0.37
C PHE A 250 9.59 -5.34 -1.11
N GLY A 251 10.17 -6.17 -1.97
CA GLY A 251 9.92 -6.14 -3.41
C GLY A 251 10.12 -7.51 -4.04
N VAL A 252 9.36 -7.80 -5.10
CA VAL A 252 9.38 -9.10 -5.78
C VAL A 252 9.97 -9.02 -7.17
N THR A 253 10.63 -10.11 -7.56
CA THR A 253 11.01 -10.41 -8.94
C THR A 253 10.31 -11.70 -9.39
N ARG A 254 10.56 -12.19 -10.61
CA ARG A 254 9.94 -13.45 -11.08
C ARG A 254 10.26 -14.68 -10.22
N ASN A 255 11.36 -14.70 -9.44
CA ASN A 255 11.71 -15.88 -8.64
C ASN A 255 12.18 -15.59 -7.22
N ASP A 256 12.49 -14.34 -6.89
CA ASP A 256 13.20 -13.98 -5.66
C ASP A 256 12.54 -12.78 -4.98
N LEU A 257 12.44 -12.86 -3.65
CA LEU A 257 11.98 -11.80 -2.76
C LEU A 257 13.19 -10.98 -2.30
N TYR A 258 13.04 -9.66 -2.29
CA TYR A 258 14.03 -8.69 -1.83
C TYR A 258 13.48 -7.87 -0.66
N ALA A 259 14.36 -7.46 0.24
CA ALA A 259 14.11 -6.43 1.25
C ALA A 259 15.02 -5.22 1.00
N PHE A 260 14.51 -4.02 1.23
CA PHE A 260 15.28 -2.78 1.14
C PHE A 260 16.00 -2.50 2.46
N TYR A 261 17.29 -2.18 2.38
CA TYR A 261 18.10 -1.70 3.49
C TYR A 261 18.36 -0.20 3.33
N ASP A 262 17.57 0.59 4.07
CA ASP A 262 17.52 2.04 4.05
C ASP A 262 18.87 2.72 4.32
N ALA A 263 19.62 2.22 5.32
CA ALA A 263 20.86 2.85 5.79
C ALA A 263 21.99 2.88 4.75
N GLU A 264 21.99 1.97 3.76
CA GLU A 264 22.96 1.92 2.66
C GLU A 264 22.28 2.05 1.27
N ASN A 265 20.94 2.19 1.22
CA ASN A 265 20.13 2.33 0.01
C ASN A 265 20.27 1.18 -1.00
N VAL A 266 20.25 -0.07 -0.52
CA VAL A 266 20.42 -1.29 -1.32
C VAL A 266 19.28 -2.29 -1.14
N TRP A 267 19.02 -3.08 -2.18
CA TRP A 267 18.04 -4.16 -2.20
C TRP A 267 18.74 -5.51 -2.08
N ILE A 268 18.34 -6.29 -1.07
CA ILE A 268 19.01 -7.52 -0.66
C ILE A 268 18.07 -8.69 -0.86
N ARG A 269 18.55 -9.74 -1.53
CA ARG A 269 17.79 -10.95 -1.79
C ARG A 269 17.60 -11.71 -0.47
N VAL A 270 16.35 -11.84 -0.03
CA VAL A 270 15.99 -12.46 1.26
C VAL A 270 15.33 -13.82 1.13
N ALA A 271 14.80 -14.21 -0.04
CA ALA A 271 14.32 -15.58 -0.25
C ALA A 271 14.18 -15.95 -1.73
N TRP A 272 14.21 -17.26 -2.01
CA TRP A 272 13.77 -17.84 -3.28
C TRP A 272 12.30 -18.29 -3.20
N MET A 273 11.48 -17.98 -4.21
CA MET A 273 10.07 -18.39 -4.29
C MET A 273 9.89 -19.76 -4.97
N GLY A 274 10.70 -20.74 -4.56
CA GLY A 274 10.53 -22.17 -4.90
C GLY A 274 10.80 -22.62 -6.35
N GLY A 275 10.91 -21.70 -7.31
CA GLY A 275 11.27 -22.00 -8.70
C GLY A 275 10.20 -22.73 -9.52
N ALA A 276 8.94 -22.69 -9.07
CA ALA A 276 7.83 -22.86 -9.99
C ALA A 276 7.80 -21.69 -10.98
N ASP A 277 7.20 -21.89 -12.16
CA ASP A 277 6.94 -20.77 -13.08
C ASP A 277 5.73 -20.00 -12.55
N ILE A 278 5.97 -19.01 -11.70
CA ILE A 278 4.94 -18.23 -10.99
C ILE A 278 4.22 -17.21 -11.89
N GLY A 279 4.08 -17.54 -13.18
CA GLY A 279 3.49 -16.70 -14.22
C GLY A 279 4.30 -15.43 -14.49
N GLU A 280 3.60 -14.33 -14.72
CA GLU A 280 4.18 -12.99 -14.82
C GLU A 280 3.70 -12.17 -13.61
N PRO A 281 4.39 -12.25 -12.44
CA PRO A 281 3.95 -11.57 -11.24
C PRO A 281 4.04 -10.05 -11.40
N ASN A 282 2.97 -9.36 -11.01
CA ASN A 282 2.70 -7.95 -11.31
C ASN A 282 1.83 -7.28 -10.23
N GLY A 283 2.17 -7.52 -8.97
CA GLY A 283 1.48 -6.99 -7.80
C GLY A 283 1.96 -7.70 -6.54
N LEU A 284 2.15 -6.98 -5.45
CA LEU A 284 2.60 -7.44 -4.14
C LEU A 284 1.84 -6.68 -3.06
N ALA A 285 1.05 -7.40 -2.27
CA ALA A 285 0.49 -6.88 -1.03
C ALA A 285 0.99 -7.71 0.15
N ILE A 286 1.43 -7.05 1.21
CA ILE A 286 1.59 -7.64 2.53
C ILE A 286 0.35 -7.28 3.35
N ASP A 287 -0.04 -8.06 4.37
CA ASP A 287 -1.11 -7.70 5.30
C ASP A 287 -0.61 -7.33 6.71
N GLY A 288 -1.55 -6.90 7.57
CA GLY A 288 -1.28 -6.54 8.97
C GLY A 288 -0.73 -7.67 9.85
N PHE A 289 -0.56 -8.88 9.32
CA PHE A 289 -0.03 -10.07 10.00
C PHE A 289 1.26 -10.59 9.35
N GLY A 290 1.81 -9.90 8.36
CA GLY A 290 3.02 -10.33 7.64
C GLY A 290 2.80 -11.43 6.60
N THR A 291 1.55 -11.70 6.20
CA THR A 291 1.30 -12.56 5.04
C THR A 291 1.45 -11.74 3.76
N ALA A 292 2.30 -12.19 2.85
CA ALA A 292 2.46 -11.63 1.51
C ALA A 292 1.55 -12.33 0.49
N TYR A 293 1.09 -11.55 -0.48
CA TYR A 293 0.20 -11.91 -1.58
C TYR A 293 0.81 -11.34 -2.86
N VAL A 294 0.98 -12.16 -3.91
CA VAL A 294 1.61 -11.73 -5.17
C VAL A 294 0.71 -12.10 -6.34
N THR A 295 0.14 -11.13 -7.06
CA THR A 295 -0.73 -11.43 -8.22
C THR A 295 0.08 -11.83 -9.43
N ALA A 296 -0.39 -12.84 -10.17
CA ALA A 296 0.16 -13.27 -11.44
C ALA A 296 -0.97 -13.77 -12.36
N GLU A 297 -1.10 -13.18 -13.55
CA GLU A 297 -2.21 -13.44 -14.48
C GLU A 297 -3.60 -13.37 -13.78
N ASN A 298 -4.29 -14.50 -13.62
CA ASN A 298 -5.59 -14.63 -12.95
C ASN A 298 -5.53 -15.38 -11.60
N SER A 299 -4.36 -15.50 -10.99
CA SER A 299 -4.16 -16.05 -9.66
C SER A 299 -3.37 -15.09 -8.77
N PHE A 300 -3.31 -15.39 -7.47
CA PHE A 300 -2.31 -14.83 -6.58
C PHE A 300 -1.63 -15.92 -5.79
N LEU A 301 -0.34 -15.74 -5.57
CA LEU A 301 0.44 -16.51 -4.62
C LEU A 301 0.29 -15.94 -3.22
N LYS A 302 0.48 -16.79 -2.21
CA LYS A 302 0.40 -16.41 -0.81
C LYS A 302 1.51 -17.10 -0.01
N PHE A 303 2.21 -16.36 0.84
CA PHE A 303 3.26 -16.88 1.72
C PHE A 303 3.43 -16.03 2.99
N ASP A 304 4.01 -16.63 4.03
CA ASP A 304 4.24 -16.03 5.35
C ASP A 304 5.68 -15.48 5.42
N LEU A 305 5.88 -14.27 5.96
CA LEU A 305 7.18 -13.62 6.08
C LEU A 305 7.90 -13.87 7.41
N ALA A 306 7.30 -14.57 8.38
CA ALA A 306 7.84 -14.71 9.73
C ALA A 306 9.24 -15.36 9.81
N GLU A 307 9.61 -16.23 8.87
CA GLU A 307 10.98 -16.79 8.79
C GLU A 307 11.99 -15.76 8.24
N VAL A 308 11.57 -14.93 7.28
CA VAL A 308 12.37 -13.81 6.77
C VAL A 308 12.56 -12.76 7.87
N GLU A 309 11.50 -12.42 8.61
CA GLU A 309 11.57 -11.52 9.77
C GLU A 309 12.47 -12.08 10.88
N ALA A 310 12.40 -13.37 11.19
CA ALA A 310 13.26 -13.98 12.20
C ALA A 310 14.75 -13.82 11.85
N LEU A 311 15.11 -14.06 10.59
CA LEU A 311 16.49 -13.89 10.10
C LEU A 311 16.91 -12.41 10.05
N LEU A 312 16.04 -11.49 9.60
CA LEU A 312 16.29 -10.04 9.67
C LEU A 312 16.50 -9.55 11.11
N ASN A 313 15.80 -10.13 12.09
CA ASN A 313 15.97 -9.77 13.51
C ASN A 313 17.23 -10.41 14.15
N GLU A 314 17.66 -11.59 13.73
CA GLU A 314 18.83 -12.28 14.31
C GLU A 314 20.16 -11.89 13.64
N TYR A 315 20.16 -11.72 12.31
CA TYR A 315 21.36 -11.48 11.48
C TYR A 315 21.39 -10.08 10.85
N GLY A 316 20.27 -9.36 10.84
CA GLY A 316 20.14 -8.12 10.08
C GLY A 316 20.14 -8.38 8.58
N PHE A 317 20.70 -7.43 7.84
CA PHE A 317 20.77 -7.45 6.38
C PHE A 317 22.05 -8.16 5.84
N ASP A 318 22.49 -9.25 6.50
CA ASP A 318 23.55 -10.12 5.99
C ASP A 318 22.98 -11.12 4.98
N GLU A 319 23.25 -10.90 3.69
CA GLU A 319 22.78 -11.74 2.56
C GLU A 319 23.10 -13.23 2.75
N MET A 320 24.22 -13.55 3.43
CA MET A 320 24.61 -14.94 3.71
C MET A 320 23.67 -15.68 4.68
N ALA A 321 22.80 -14.97 5.41
CA ALA A 321 21.76 -15.59 6.25
C ALA A 321 20.56 -16.11 5.43
N PHE A 322 20.40 -15.64 4.19
CA PHE A 322 19.23 -15.87 3.34
C PHE A 322 19.51 -16.76 2.12
N ASP A 323 20.77 -17.09 1.83
CA ASP A 323 21.23 -17.85 0.66
C ASP A 323 20.39 -19.11 0.37
N ASP A 324 20.15 -19.91 1.42
CA ASP A 324 19.43 -21.20 1.39
C ASP A 324 17.90 -21.07 1.68
N LEU A 325 17.34 -19.86 1.91
CA LEU A 325 15.92 -19.71 2.26
C LEU A 325 15.00 -19.88 1.04
N VAL A 326 14.02 -20.78 1.16
CA VAL A 326 13.07 -21.12 0.10
C VAL A 326 11.63 -21.00 0.61
N LEU A 327 10.93 -19.97 0.16
CA LEU A 327 9.49 -19.81 0.35
C LEU A 327 8.73 -20.78 -0.56
N SER A 328 7.67 -21.36 -0.03
CA SER A 328 6.80 -22.31 -0.73
C SER A 328 5.39 -21.73 -0.85
N PRO A 329 5.12 -20.87 -1.86
CA PRO A 329 3.85 -20.16 -1.98
C PRO A 329 2.66 -21.10 -2.26
N GLU A 330 1.51 -20.77 -1.65
CA GLU A 330 0.19 -21.31 -1.98
C GLU A 330 -0.40 -20.51 -3.15
N GLU A 331 -0.78 -21.15 -4.26
CA GLU A 331 -1.47 -20.48 -5.37
C GLU A 331 -3.00 -20.55 -5.17
N ILE A 332 -3.67 -19.40 -5.25
CA ILE A 332 -5.12 -19.25 -5.20
C ILE A 332 -5.58 -18.59 -6.49
N ILE A 333 -6.45 -19.28 -7.25
CA ILE A 333 -7.02 -18.78 -8.50
C ILE A 333 -8.13 -17.76 -8.19
N VAL A 334 -8.08 -16.58 -8.81
CA VAL A 334 -9.17 -15.60 -8.72
C VAL A 334 -10.37 -16.08 -9.55
N THR A 335 -11.56 -16.08 -8.95
CA THR A 335 -12.80 -16.53 -9.60
C THR A 335 -13.94 -15.55 -9.36
N GLY A 336 -14.96 -15.53 -10.22
CA GLY A 336 -16.10 -14.63 -10.04
C GLY A 336 -17.10 -14.77 -11.18
N ASP A 337 -17.76 -13.65 -11.50
CA ASP A 337 -18.70 -13.50 -12.62
C ASP A 337 -18.01 -13.34 -13.98
N ASP A 338 -16.77 -12.85 -14.02
CA ASP A 338 -15.88 -12.82 -15.19
C ASP A 338 -14.44 -13.28 -14.83
N THR A 339 -13.53 -13.28 -15.81
CA THR A 339 -12.12 -13.67 -15.65
C THR A 339 -11.25 -12.47 -15.30
N TYR A 340 -11.05 -12.25 -14.00
CA TYR A 340 -10.19 -11.19 -13.49
C TYR A 340 -8.71 -11.48 -13.75
N ILE A 341 -7.98 -10.51 -14.29
CA ILE A 341 -6.54 -10.58 -14.59
C ILE A 341 -5.91 -9.29 -14.06
N SER A 342 -4.87 -9.39 -13.22
CA SER A 342 -4.18 -8.23 -12.67
C SER A 342 -3.64 -7.33 -13.78
N SER A 343 -3.91 -6.02 -13.71
CA SER A 343 -3.36 -5.02 -14.63
C SER A 343 -1.92 -4.68 -14.26
N GLY A 344 -1.64 -4.51 -12.96
CA GLY A 344 -0.27 -4.31 -12.47
C GLY A 344 -0.08 -3.93 -11.01
N ASP A 345 -1.07 -4.01 -10.12
CA ASP A 345 -0.84 -3.92 -8.66
C ASP A 345 -2.04 -4.51 -7.84
N CYS A 346 -1.80 -4.85 -6.57
CA CYS A 346 -2.77 -5.33 -5.58
C CYS A 346 -2.42 -4.85 -4.15
N VAL A 347 -3.42 -4.68 -3.27
CA VAL A 347 -3.21 -4.09 -1.92
C VAL A 347 -4.11 -4.67 -0.84
N VAL A 348 -3.60 -4.75 0.41
CA VAL A 348 -4.42 -5.02 1.61
C VAL A 348 -4.53 -3.76 2.46
N ASN A 349 -5.75 -3.25 2.65
CA ASN A 349 -6.01 -2.01 3.41
C ASN A 349 -6.11 -2.25 4.94
N LYS A 350 -6.31 -1.16 5.72
CA LYS A 350 -6.50 -1.20 7.18
C LYS A 350 -7.62 -2.16 7.62
N GLN A 351 -8.69 -2.19 6.84
CA GLN A 351 -9.88 -3.01 7.06
C GLN A 351 -9.66 -4.47 6.65
N ASN A 352 -8.40 -4.87 6.37
CA ASN A 352 -7.98 -6.23 6.05
C ASN A 352 -8.60 -6.76 4.74
N THR A 353 -9.09 -5.85 3.89
CA THR A 353 -9.70 -6.10 2.59
C THR A 353 -8.64 -6.07 1.50
N PHE A 354 -8.69 -7.04 0.58
CA PHE A 354 -7.72 -7.19 -0.51
C PHE A 354 -8.31 -6.73 -1.83
N TYR A 355 -7.60 -5.84 -2.51
CA TYR A 355 -7.99 -5.30 -3.80
C TYR A 355 -6.92 -5.54 -4.86
N MET A 356 -7.33 -5.52 -6.13
CA MET A 356 -6.46 -5.65 -7.29
C MET A 356 -6.98 -4.75 -8.41
N THR A 357 -6.09 -4.10 -9.18
CA THR A 357 -6.47 -3.46 -10.44
C THR A 357 -6.62 -4.54 -11.50
N SER A 358 -7.78 -4.64 -12.17
CA SER A 358 -8.04 -5.74 -13.11
C SER A 358 -8.42 -5.25 -14.50
N LYS A 359 -7.81 -5.85 -15.52
CA LYS A 359 -7.93 -5.45 -16.92
C LYS A 359 -9.16 -6.04 -17.61
N HIS A 360 -10.34 -5.56 -17.25
CA HIS A 360 -11.61 -6.20 -17.58
C HIS A 360 -12.04 -6.08 -19.06
N ASP A 361 -11.89 -4.91 -19.68
CA ASP A 361 -12.39 -4.64 -21.05
C ASP A 361 -11.29 -4.29 -22.08
N ARG A 362 -10.06 -4.05 -21.60
CA ARG A 362 -8.87 -3.52 -22.32
C ARG A 362 -8.92 -2.03 -22.69
N GLU A 363 -9.95 -1.29 -22.31
CA GLU A 363 -10.05 0.16 -22.46
C GLU A 363 -9.83 0.88 -21.12
N GLN A 364 -10.16 0.26 -19.99
CA GLN A 364 -9.87 0.73 -18.64
C GLN A 364 -9.60 -0.44 -17.65
N ASP A 365 -9.06 -0.10 -16.49
CA ASP A 365 -8.90 -1.01 -15.36
C ASP A 365 -10.05 -0.86 -14.36
N HIS A 366 -10.46 -1.97 -13.76
CA HIS A 366 -11.49 -2.04 -12.72
C HIS A 366 -10.85 -2.26 -11.35
N LEU A 367 -11.45 -1.71 -10.30
CA LEU A 367 -11.17 -2.13 -8.93
C LEU A 367 -11.92 -3.44 -8.65
N VAL A 368 -11.19 -4.45 -8.17
CA VAL A 368 -11.73 -5.76 -7.82
C VAL A 368 -11.37 -6.07 -6.38
N GLU A 369 -12.35 -6.48 -5.57
CA GLU A 369 -12.15 -7.00 -4.23
C GLU A 369 -12.09 -8.53 -4.27
N ILE A 370 -11.17 -9.15 -3.52
CA ILE A 370 -10.91 -10.60 -3.59
C ILE A 370 -10.83 -11.21 -2.18
N ASP A 371 -11.58 -12.29 -1.93
CA ASP A 371 -11.44 -13.07 -0.71
C ASP A 371 -10.12 -13.88 -0.74
N ARG A 372 -9.20 -13.55 0.18
CA ARG A 372 -7.85 -14.13 0.29
C ARG A 372 -7.78 -15.59 0.73
N SER A 373 -8.91 -16.26 0.93
CA SER A 373 -9.00 -17.66 1.36
C SER A 373 -9.65 -18.59 0.32
N THR A 374 -10.42 -18.02 -0.60
CA THR A 374 -11.16 -18.74 -1.64
C THR A 374 -10.80 -18.32 -3.06
N GLY A 375 -10.38 -17.06 -3.25
CA GLY A 375 -10.23 -16.43 -4.55
C GLY A 375 -11.54 -15.87 -5.12
N ASP A 376 -12.66 -15.96 -4.39
CA ASP A 376 -13.94 -15.38 -4.82
C ASP A 376 -13.84 -13.85 -4.90
N ALA A 377 -14.16 -13.27 -6.05
CA ALA A 377 -13.94 -11.87 -6.37
C ALA A 377 -15.22 -11.11 -6.72
N ILE A 378 -15.22 -9.80 -6.43
CA ILE A 378 -16.31 -8.87 -6.66
C ILE A 378 -15.79 -7.65 -7.42
N ASN A 379 -16.37 -7.37 -8.59
CA ASN A 379 -16.17 -6.11 -9.30
C ASN A 379 -16.71 -4.96 -8.44
N ARG A 380 -15.85 -4.04 -7.99
CA ARG A 380 -16.30 -2.79 -7.33
C ARG A 380 -16.76 -1.80 -8.39
N GLY A 381 -15.97 -1.63 -9.45
CA GLY A 381 -16.37 -0.93 -10.67
C GLY A 381 -15.19 -0.44 -11.52
N PRO A 382 -15.46 0.22 -12.66
CA PRO A 382 -14.44 0.80 -13.51
C PRO A 382 -13.82 2.05 -12.87
N THR A 383 -12.48 2.16 -12.93
CA THR A 383 -11.77 3.34 -12.41
C THR A 383 -11.87 4.56 -13.32
N GLY A 384 -12.08 4.34 -14.63
CA GLY A 384 -12.01 5.38 -15.67
C GLY A 384 -10.59 5.63 -16.22
N PHE A 385 -9.57 4.92 -15.71
CA PHE A 385 -8.16 5.00 -16.13
C PHE A 385 -7.66 3.61 -16.56
N ASP A 386 -6.51 3.55 -17.25
CA ASP A 386 -5.91 2.28 -17.69
C ASP A 386 -4.40 2.22 -17.38
N ARG A 387 -3.88 1.00 -17.19
CA ARG A 387 -2.50 0.73 -16.73
C ARG A 387 -2.22 1.32 -15.35
N ILE A 388 -3.13 1.12 -14.41
CA ILE A 388 -2.88 1.39 -12.99
C ILE A 388 -1.93 0.30 -12.48
N TYR A 389 -0.65 0.64 -12.43
CA TYR A 389 0.48 -0.21 -11.99
C TYR A 389 1.03 0.25 -10.64
N GLY A 390 0.26 1.04 -9.91
CA GLY A 390 0.47 1.33 -8.49
C GLY A 390 -0.91 1.30 -7.84
N LEU A 391 -1.12 0.51 -6.79
CA LEU A 391 -2.32 0.48 -5.97
C LEU A 391 -1.91 0.41 -4.49
N THR A 392 -2.14 1.48 -3.73
CA THR A 392 -1.59 1.62 -2.37
C THR A 392 -2.64 2.10 -1.37
N ALA A 393 -2.50 1.67 -0.11
CA ALA A 393 -3.38 2.05 0.98
C ALA A 393 -2.63 2.90 2.03
N GLY A 394 -3.21 4.04 2.38
CA GLY A 394 -2.66 4.95 3.37
C GLY A 394 -3.73 5.90 3.90
N TRP A 395 -3.74 6.12 5.21
CA TRP A 395 -4.61 7.10 5.88
C TRP A 395 -6.11 6.82 5.63
N SER A 396 -6.49 5.54 5.61
CA SER A 396 -7.82 5.05 5.20
C SER A 396 -8.26 5.35 3.75
N LYS A 397 -7.40 5.97 2.93
CA LYS A 397 -7.60 6.16 1.49
C LYS A 397 -6.94 5.03 0.68
N LEU A 398 -7.40 4.90 -0.57
CA LEU A 398 -6.85 4.02 -1.58
C LEU A 398 -6.38 4.90 -2.74
N PHE A 399 -5.11 4.78 -3.14
CA PHE A 399 -4.53 5.56 -4.23
C PHE A 399 -4.10 4.65 -5.39
N GLY A 400 -4.13 5.20 -6.60
CA GLY A 400 -3.60 4.54 -7.79
C GLY A 400 -2.54 5.37 -8.50
N ILE A 401 -1.55 4.73 -9.12
CA ILE A 401 -0.61 5.39 -10.04
C ILE A 401 -0.68 4.70 -11.41
N THR A 402 -0.96 5.48 -12.45
CA THR A 402 -0.88 4.96 -13.83
C THR A 402 0.56 4.84 -14.30
N SER A 403 0.79 3.96 -15.28
CA SER A 403 2.08 3.85 -15.97
C SER A 403 2.57 5.16 -16.61
N SER A 404 1.68 6.14 -16.80
CA SER A 404 1.94 7.49 -17.32
C SER A 404 2.42 8.48 -16.24
N GLY A 405 2.09 8.24 -14.98
CA GLY A 405 2.32 9.16 -13.86
C GLY A 405 1.09 9.95 -13.41
N GLU A 406 -0.12 9.55 -13.80
CA GLU A 406 -1.36 10.06 -13.22
C GLU A 406 -1.56 9.44 -11.83
N LEU A 407 -1.67 10.27 -10.80
CA LEU A 407 -1.91 9.89 -9.40
C LEU A 407 -3.39 10.10 -9.07
N LEU A 408 -4.01 9.04 -8.57
CA LEU A 408 -5.46 8.90 -8.43
C LEU A 408 -5.86 8.66 -6.97
N GLU A 409 -6.98 9.22 -6.53
CA GLU A 409 -7.72 8.72 -5.36
C GLU A 409 -8.82 7.78 -5.86
N ILE A 410 -8.96 6.59 -5.28
CA ILE A 410 -9.88 5.55 -5.72
C ILE A 410 -10.93 5.27 -4.64
N ASN A 411 -12.20 5.41 -4.99
CA ASN A 411 -13.32 5.07 -4.12
C ASN A 411 -13.46 3.54 -4.01
N ALA A 412 -13.06 2.98 -2.86
CA ALA A 412 -13.11 1.54 -2.62
C ALA A 412 -14.53 0.93 -2.70
N ALA A 413 -15.61 1.73 -2.59
CA ALA A 413 -16.98 1.21 -2.58
C ALA A 413 -17.53 0.89 -3.98
N ASP A 414 -17.17 1.68 -5.01
CA ASP A 414 -17.67 1.57 -6.38
C ASP A 414 -16.58 1.58 -7.47
N GLY A 415 -15.31 1.60 -7.06
CA GLY A 415 -14.14 1.55 -7.94
C GLY A 415 -13.85 2.83 -8.71
N SER A 416 -14.69 3.87 -8.65
CA SER A 416 -14.46 5.13 -9.35
C SER A 416 -13.21 5.86 -8.85
N ALA A 417 -12.53 6.62 -9.71
CA ALA A 417 -11.30 7.31 -9.36
C ALA A 417 -11.28 8.79 -9.80
N GLU A 418 -10.62 9.64 -9.02
CA GLU A 418 -10.39 11.05 -9.34
C GLU A 418 -8.89 11.34 -9.48
N LEU A 419 -8.52 12.18 -10.46
CA LEU A 419 -7.13 12.58 -10.72
C LEU A 419 -6.69 13.66 -9.72
N ILE A 420 -5.75 13.31 -8.84
CA ILE A 420 -5.12 14.26 -7.88
C ILE A 420 -4.00 15.04 -8.56
N HIS A 421 -3.10 14.34 -9.27
CA HIS A 421 -1.87 14.92 -9.83
C HIS A 421 -1.44 14.20 -11.12
N ASP A 422 -0.63 14.86 -11.96
CA ASP A 422 0.02 14.27 -13.13
C ASP A 422 1.52 14.60 -13.12
N PHE A 423 2.35 13.58 -12.85
CA PHE A 423 3.81 13.68 -12.83
C PHE A 423 4.44 13.69 -14.25
N GLY A 424 3.64 13.44 -15.28
CA GLY A 424 4.01 13.43 -16.69
C GLY A 424 4.82 12.21 -17.15
N ASP A 425 4.65 11.86 -18.43
CA ASP A 425 5.19 10.69 -19.17
C ASP A 425 6.74 10.58 -19.24
N SER A 426 7.44 11.46 -18.52
CA SER A 426 8.89 11.46 -18.30
C SER A 426 9.45 10.19 -17.66
N LYS A 427 8.60 9.42 -16.96
CA LYS A 427 8.91 8.18 -16.26
C LYS A 427 7.85 7.13 -16.59
N ARG A 428 8.16 5.87 -16.30
CA ARG A 428 7.15 4.81 -16.24
C ARG A 428 7.19 4.17 -14.86
N TRP A 429 6.03 4.17 -14.20
CA TRP A 429 5.80 3.53 -12.92
C TRP A 429 5.47 2.05 -13.12
N TYR A 430 5.77 1.24 -12.10
CA TYR A 430 5.62 -0.22 -12.14
C TYR A 430 5.05 -0.86 -10.88
N GLY A 431 5.01 -0.13 -9.76
CA GLY A 431 4.54 -0.64 -8.47
C GLY A 431 4.44 0.44 -7.39
N SER A 432 3.60 0.25 -6.37
CA SER A 432 3.53 1.15 -5.21
C SER A 432 3.16 0.49 -3.88
N ALA A 433 3.99 0.72 -2.87
CA ALA A 433 3.82 0.18 -1.53
C ALA A 433 2.79 0.95 -0.71
N SER A 434 2.07 0.24 0.15
CA SER A 434 1.31 0.80 1.28
C SER A 434 2.24 1.43 2.32
N THR A 435 1.70 2.33 3.14
CA THR A 435 2.42 2.77 4.35
C THR A 435 2.43 1.66 5.41
N PRO A 436 3.28 1.72 6.45
CA PRO A 436 3.15 0.84 7.61
C PRO A 436 1.89 1.11 8.47
N GLN A 437 1.23 2.25 8.25
CA GLN A 437 0.22 2.82 9.16
C GLN A 437 -1.21 2.73 8.61
N ARG A 438 -1.36 2.47 7.30
CA ARG A 438 -2.55 2.09 6.49
C ARG A 438 -3.87 2.56 7.06
#